data_AF-X0WB11-F1
#
_entry.id   AF-X0WB11-F1
#
_cell.length_a   1.000
_cell.length_b   1.000
_cell.length_c   1.000
_cell.angle_alpha   90.00
_cell.angle_beta   90.00
_cell.angle_gamma   90.00
#
_symmetry.space_group_name_H-M   'P 1'
#
loop_
_entity.id
_entity.type
_entity.pdbx_description
1 polymer ?
#
loop_
_entity_poly.entity_id
_entity_poly.type
_entity_poly.pdbx_seq_one_letter_code
_entity_poly.pdbx_strand_id
1 'polypeptide(L)'
;ANTRVSVTPQLTQFSNSPIIIRDQYVISGSDMAQIGWVEVATEDGTSGYLWYLKAESETRLRFEDYLEMSMIEGEFNQGGAAPAAGVLPGTEGLFAAIQTRGNVEVGFTAANGLTEFDAILKNLDTQGAIEENMLFLQRQTSLDFDDMLGAISWGAQGGTAFGLFENSEEMALNLGFSGFRRGSYDFYKTDWKYLNDASTRGGITGINSIEGVLVPAGTSTVYDQVLGTNIRRPFLHVRYRASQGDDRRMKSWLTGSAGGAF
;
A
#
# COMPACT_ATOMS: atom_id res chain seq x y z
N ALA A 1 11.51 -23.28 -48.57
CA ALA A 1 12.01 -22.17 -47.76
C ALA A 1 11.08 -22.00 -46.58
N ASN A 2 11.55 -22.14 -45.34
CA ASN A 2 10.70 -21.94 -44.17
C ASN A 2 10.28 -20.47 -44.11
N THR A 3 8.97 -20.23 -44.08
CA THR A 3 8.36 -18.91 -43.97
C THR A 3 8.89 -18.25 -42.69
N ARG A 4 9.57 -17.11 -42.83
CA ARG A 4 10.06 -16.34 -41.68
C ARG A 4 8.86 -15.74 -40.97
N VAL A 5 8.51 -16.24 -39.79
CA VAL A 5 7.47 -15.67 -38.95
C VAL A 5 8.10 -14.58 -38.09
N SER A 6 7.68 -13.33 -38.30
CA SER A 6 8.03 -12.23 -37.40
C SER A 6 7.13 -12.27 -36.17
N VAL A 7 7.73 -12.49 -34.99
CA VAL A 7 7.03 -12.30 -33.72
C VAL A 7 7.02 -10.81 -33.42
N THR A 8 5.84 -10.18 -33.46
CA THR A 8 5.67 -8.78 -33.08
C THR A 8 5.16 -8.71 -31.63
N PRO A 9 5.80 -7.94 -30.75
CA PRO A 9 5.33 -7.80 -29.38
C PRO A 9 4.00 -7.05 -29.36
N GLN A 10 3.02 -7.58 -28.63
CA GLN A 10 1.79 -6.87 -28.30
C GLN A 10 1.99 -6.15 -26.97
N LEU A 11 1.84 -4.83 -26.96
CA LEU A 11 1.93 -4.02 -25.74
C LEU A 11 0.53 -3.68 -25.24
N THR A 12 0.18 -4.15 -24.05
CA THR A 12 -0.99 -3.67 -23.31
C THR A 12 -0.57 -2.55 -22.37
N GLN A 13 -1.05 -1.33 -22.63
CA GLN A 13 -0.81 -0.17 -21.77
C GLN A 13 -2.07 0.15 -20.97
N PHE A 14 -1.90 0.33 -19.67
CA PHE A 14 -2.96 0.79 -18.77
C PHE A 14 -2.76 2.26 -18.44
N SER A 15 -3.84 3.04 -18.47
CA SER A 15 -3.83 4.45 -18.10
C SER A 15 -4.87 4.70 -17.00
N ASN A 16 -4.41 5.22 -15.87
CA ASN A 16 -5.29 5.72 -14.82
C ASN A 16 -5.41 7.25 -14.92
N SER A 17 -6.59 7.78 -14.63
CA SER A 17 -6.78 9.22 -14.52
C SER A 17 -6.15 9.72 -13.22
N PRO A 18 -5.48 10.90 -13.21
CA PRO A 18 -5.01 11.48 -11.96
C PRO A 18 -6.18 12.08 -11.18
N ILE A 19 -6.07 12.07 -9.85
CA ILE A 19 -6.87 12.92 -8.96
C ILE A 19 -6.08 14.17 -8.54
N ILE A 20 -6.80 15.22 -8.19
CA ILE A 20 -6.26 16.41 -7.54
C ILE A 20 -7.08 16.63 -6.27
N ILE A 21 -6.44 16.47 -5.12
CA ILE A 21 -7.03 16.80 -3.83
C ILE A 21 -6.64 18.23 -3.47
N ARG A 22 -7.60 18.99 -2.95
CA ARG A 22 -7.37 20.35 -2.44
C ARG A 22 -8.04 20.43 -1.09
N ASP A 23 -7.30 20.93 -0.11
CA ASP A 23 -7.85 21.27 1.20
C ASP A 23 -7.42 22.70 1.55
N GLN A 24 -8.22 23.36 2.38
CA GLN A 24 -7.96 24.72 2.84
C GLN A 24 -8.26 24.83 4.33
N TYR A 25 -7.31 25.38 5.06
CA TYR A 25 -7.50 25.80 6.43
C TYR A 25 -7.68 27.30 6.47
N VAL A 26 -8.77 27.77 7.07
CA VAL A 26 -9.12 29.20 7.14
C VAL A 26 -9.45 29.56 8.58
N ILE A 27 -8.86 30.65 9.05
CA ILE A 27 -9.11 31.25 10.36
C ILE A 27 -9.44 32.73 10.18
N SER A 28 -10.35 33.23 11.01
CA SER A 28 -10.63 34.65 11.08
C SER A 28 -9.54 35.38 11.87
N GLY A 29 -9.22 36.62 11.48
CA GLY A 29 -8.21 37.41 12.18
C GLY A 29 -8.57 37.74 13.63
N SER A 30 -9.87 37.80 13.96
CA SER A 30 -10.34 37.99 15.34
C SER A 30 -10.12 36.76 16.21
N ASP A 31 -10.31 35.56 15.65
CA ASP A 31 -10.11 34.31 16.40
C ASP A 31 -8.62 34.07 16.65
N MET A 32 -7.75 34.38 15.68
CA MET A 32 -6.29 34.26 15.84
C MET A 32 -5.73 35.10 17.00
N ALA A 33 -6.39 36.21 17.35
CA ALA A 33 -6.01 37.06 18.49
C ALA A 33 -6.43 36.46 19.85
N GLN A 34 -7.28 35.42 19.86
CA GLN A 34 -7.65 34.73 21.07
C GLN A 34 -6.50 33.86 21.57
N ILE A 35 -5.96 34.22 22.73
CA ILE A 35 -4.92 33.44 23.41
C ILE A 35 -5.58 32.21 24.04
N GLY A 36 -5.44 31.06 23.38
CA GLY A 36 -5.80 29.76 23.91
C GLY A 36 -4.54 28.96 24.22
N TRP A 37 -4.45 28.40 25.43
CA TRP A 37 -3.45 27.40 25.73
C TRP A 37 -3.82 26.10 25.04
N VAL A 38 -3.02 25.69 24.05
CA VAL A 38 -3.18 24.39 23.39
C VAL A 38 -1.82 23.74 23.29
N GLU A 39 -1.69 22.57 23.92
CA GLU A 39 -0.48 21.78 23.86
C GLU A 39 -0.28 21.23 22.43
N VAL A 40 0.84 21.60 21.82
CA VAL A 40 1.28 21.09 20.53
C VAL A 40 2.28 19.97 20.82
N ALA A 41 1.88 18.73 20.58
CA ALA A 41 2.74 17.57 20.76
C ALA A 41 3.69 17.42 19.55
N THR A 42 4.62 18.36 19.39
CA THR A 42 5.81 18.14 18.56
C THR A 42 6.90 17.47 19.39
N GLU A 43 7.73 16.64 18.75
CA GLU A 43 8.76 15.79 19.37
C GLU A 43 9.75 16.54 20.29
N ASP A 44 9.86 17.86 20.16
CA ASP A 44 10.71 18.74 20.97
C ASP A 44 10.02 19.37 22.21
N GLY A 45 8.77 19.00 22.53
CA GLY A 45 8.11 19.45 23.77
C GLY A 45 7.87 20.95 23.90
N THR A 46 7.88 21.70 22.79
CA THR A 46 7.67 23.14 22.79
C THR A 46 6.20 23.50 23.09
N SER A 47 5.93 23.92 24.33
CA SER A 47 4.63 24.47 24.73
C SER A 47 4.48 25.93 24.29
N GLY A 48 3.44 26.28 23.53
CA GLY A 48 3.20 27.65 23.06
C GLY A 48 1.72 28.01 22.90
N TYR A 49 1.44 29.31 22.72
CA TYR A 49 0.09 29.90 22.61
C TYR A 49 -0.55 29.77 21.21
N LEU A 50 -0.05 28.88 20.37
CA LEU A 50 -0.28 28.92 18.92
C LEU A 50 -1.23 27.79 18.49
N TRP A 51 -2.46 27.81 19.01
CA TRP A 51 -3.49 26.82 18.69
C TRP A 51 -3.81 26.72 17.19
N TYR A 52 -3.69 27.84 16.47
CA TYR A 52 -3.95 27.90 15.04
C TYR A 52 -2.91 27.14 14.21
N LEU A 53 -1.65 27.04 14.67
CA LEU A 53 -0.59 26.26 14.01
C LEU A 53 -0.80 24.76 14.19
N LYS A 54 -1.31 24.35 15.36
CA LYS A 54 -1.69 22.96 15.59
C LYS A 54 -2.84 22.54 14.68
N ALA A 55 -3.88 23.37 14.60
CA ALA A 55 -5.00 23.07 13.72
C ALA A 55 -4.59 23.09 12.24
N GLU A 56 -3.64 23.94 11.82
CA GLU A 56 -3.01 23.82 10.50
C GLU A 56 -2.29 22.47 10.34
N SER A 57 -1.46 22.05 11.30
CA SER A 57 -0.73 20.77 11.19
C SER A 57 -1.68 19.57 11.16
N GLU A 58 -2.77 19.60 11.94
CA GLU A 58 -3.80 18.56 11.90
C GLU A 58 -4.53 18.53 10.56
N THR A 59 -4.86 19.68 9.96
CA THR A 59 -5.42 19.70 8.60
C THR A 59 -4.45 19.14 7.56
N ARG A 60 -3.14 19.36 7.73
CA ARG A 60 -2.12 18.76 6.86
C ARG A 60 -2.05 17.25 7.01
N LEU A 61 -2.05 16.74 8.24
CA LEU A 61 -2.06 15.30 8.50
C LEU A 61 -3.31 14.64 7.89
N ARG A 62 -4.49 15.25 8.05
CA ARG A 62 -5.71 14.75 7.40
C ARG A 62 -5.61 14.77 5.88
N PHE A 63 -5.00 15.79 5.29
CA PHE A 63 -4.79 15.84 3.85
C PHE A 63 -3.90 14.68 3.37
N GLU A 64 -2.83 14.36 4.11
CA GLU A 64 -1.97 13.21 3.81
C GLU A 64 -2.73 11.88 3.95
N ASP A 65 -3.51 11.71 5.01
CA ASP A 65 -4.38 10.53 5.19
C ASP A 65 -5.39 10.38 4.03
N TYR A 66 -6.03 11.48 3.62
CA TYR A 66 -6.94 11.46 2.47
C TYR A 66 -6.24 11.14 1.16
N LEU A 67 -5.01 11.62 0.98
CA LEU A 67 -4.20 11.28 -0.19
C LEU A 67 -3.91 9.78 -0.21
N GLU A 68 -3.48 9.19 0.90
CA GLU A 68 -3.22 7.74 0.98
C GLU A 68 -4.51 6.93 0.72
N MET A 69 -5.60 7.27 1.40
CA MET A 69 -6.89 6.60 1.21
C MET A 69 -7.37 6.68 -0.24
N SER A 70 -7.23 7.83 -0.90
CA SER A 70 -7.66 8.00 -2.29
C SER A 70 -6.90 7.11 -3.27
N MET A 71 -5.63 6.82 -2.99
CA MET A 71 -4.79 5.95 -3.82
C MET A 71 -5.08 4.46 -3.58
N ILE A 72 -5.55 4.11 -2.39
CA ILE A 72 -5.84 2.73 -2.00
C ILE A 72 -7.28 2.34 -2.41
N GLU A 73 -8.25 3.20 -2.07
CA GLU A 73 -9.70 2.92 -2.12
C GLU A 73 -10.40 3.50 -3.35
N GLY A 74 -9.69 4.21 -4.23
CA GLY A 74 -10.30 4.75 -5.44
C GLY A 74 -11.00 3.66 -6.25
N GLU A 75 -12.26 3.89 -6.65
CA GLU A 75 -12.97 3.01 -7.56
C GLU A 75 -13.27 3.74 -8.87
N PHE A 76 -13.07 3.03 -9.98
CA PHE A 76 -13.40 3.55 -11.29
C PHE A 76 -14.92 3.60 -11.44
N ASN A 77 -15.46 4.78 -11.73
CA ASN A 77 -16.88 4.94 -11.97
C ASN A 77 -17.21 4.43 -13.39
N GLN A 78 -17.56 3.15 -13.50
CA GLN A 78 -18.17 2.60 -14.69
C GLN A 78 -19.59 3.16 -14.80
N GLY A 79 -19.73 4.39 -15.30
CA GLY A 79 -21.03 5.02 -15.49
C GLY A 79 -21.99 4.05 -16.18
N GLY A 80 -23.10 3.73 -15.51
CA GLY A 80 -24.17 2.96 -16.13
C GLY A 80 -24.55 3.60 -17.47
N ALA A 81 -24.78 2.75 -18.48
CA ALA A 81 -25.06 3.09 -19.88
C ALA A 81 -25.47 4.57 -20.11
N ALA A 82 -24.54 5.35 -20.67
CA ALA A 82 -24.54 6.79 -20.90
C ALA A 82 -23.75 7.60 -19.85
N PRO A 83 -22.48 7.97 -20.12
CA PRO A 83 -21.81 8.97 -19.30
C PRO A 83 -22.59 10.27 -19.46
N ALA A 84 -23.33 10.67 -18.42
CA ALA A 84 -23.82 12.02 -18.31
C ALA A 84 -22.61 12.95 -18.44
N ALA A 85 -22.64 13.84 -19.43
CA ALA A 85 -21.57 14.78 -19.69
C ALA A 85 -21.21 15.52 -18.38
N GLY A 86 -20.05 15.20 -17.80
CA GLY A 86 -19.60 15.74 -16.51
C GLY A 86 -19.21 14.71 -15.45
N VAL A 87 -19.51 13.42 -15.63
CA VAL A 87 -19.00 12.37 -14.72
C VAL A 87 -17.59 12.00 -15.16
N LEU A 88 -16.59 12.59 -14.50
CA LEU A 88 -15.20 12.13 -14.62
C LEU A 88 -15.15 10.64 -14.23
N PRO A 89 -14.44 9.79 -14.98
CA PRO A 89 -14.45 8.32 -14.79
C PRO A 89 -13.88 7.82 -13.45
N GLY A 90 -13.60 8.72 -12.50
CA GLY A 90 -12.94 8.38 -11.24
C GLY A 90 -11.49 7.94 -11.45
N THR A 91 -10.86 7.49 -10.37
CA THR A 91 -9.52 6.91 -10.39
C THR A 91 -9.56 5.52 -9.83
N GLU A 92 -8.82 4.62 -10.46
CA GLU A 92 -8.72 3.26 -9.98
C GLU A 92 -7.60 3.17 -8.93
N GLY A 93 -7.98 2.87 -7.70
CA GLY A 93 -7.09 2.64 -6.56
C GLY A 93 -6.50 1.24 -6.58
N LEU A 94 -5.58 0.98 -5.64
CA LEU A 94 -4.85 -0.27 -5.54
C LEU A 94 -5.78 -1.49 -5.47
N PHE A 95 -6.80 -1.47 -4.60
CA PHE A 95 -7.66 -2.62 -4.40
C PHE A 95 -8.53 -2.92 -5.62
N ALA A 96 -9.16 -1.90 -6.21
CA ALA A 96 -9.98 -2.06 -7.41
C ALA A 96 -9.16 -2.59 -8.61
N ALA A 97 -7.92 -2.10 -8.76
CA ALA A 97 -7.02 -2.58 -9.80
C ALA A 97 -6.65 -4.06 -9.61
N ILE A 98 -6.35 -4.48 -8.37
CA ILE A 98 -6.02 -5.88 -8.06
C ILE A 98 -7.24 -6.78 -8.26
N GLN A 99 -8.43 -6.39 -7.82
CA GLN A 99 -9.64 -7.20 -8.00
C GLN A 99 -10.00 -7.40 -9.48
N THR A 100 -9.76 -6.37 -10.32
CA THR A 100 -10.12 -6.43 -11.74
C THR A 100 -9.07 -7.16 -12.58
N ARG A 101 -7.77 -7.05 -12.22
CA ARG A 101 -6.65 -7.46 -13.11
C ARG A 101 -5.59 -8.32 -12.44
N GLY A 102 -5.59 -8.39 -11.11
CA GLY A 102 -4.61 -9.13 -10.32
C GLY A 102 -5.03 -10.56 -10.05
N ASN A 103 -4.14 -11.28 -9.35
CA ASN A 103 -4.47 -12.59 -8.80
C ASN A 103 -5.24 -12.37 -7.49
N VAL A 104 -6.44 -12.95 -7.40
CA VAL A 104 -7.29 -12.86 -6.21
C VAL A 104 -7.43 -14.26 -5.63
N GLU A 105 -6.95 -14.44 -4.41
CA GLU A 105 -7.19 -15.64 -3.62
C GLU A 105 -8.32 -15.36 -2.63
N VAL A 106 -9.25 -16.31 -2.47
CA VAL A 106 -10.42 -16.17 -1.60
C VAL A 106 -10.50 -17.36 -0.68
N GLY A 107 -10.74 -17.09 0.61
CA GLY A 107 -10.98 -18.13 1.61
C GLY A 107 -9.70 -18.78 2.14
N PHE A 108 -8.60 -18.02 2.23
CA PHE A 108 -7.37 -18.50 2.84
C PHE A 108 -7.63 -18.97 4.27
N THR A 109 -7.16 -20.16 4.62
CA THR A 109 -7.27 -20.67 6.00
C THR A 109 -5.99 -21.36 6.43
N ALA A 110 -5.62 -21.23 7.72
CA ALA A 110 -4.42 -21.89 8.25
C ALA A 110 -4.39 -23.41 8.01
N ALA A 111 -5.55 -24.07 7.95
CA ALA A 111 -5.66 -25.51 7.72
C ALA A 111 -5.32 -25.94 6.29
N ASN A 112 -5.70 -25.14 5.28
CA ASN A 112 -5.44 -25.43 3.87
C ASN A 112 -4.30 -24.59 3.27
N GLY A 113 -3.74 -23.67 4.07
CA GLY A 113 -2.88 -22.60 3.59
C GLY A 113 -1.68 -23.05 2.78
N LEU A 114 -1.12 -24.24 3.04
CA LEU A 114 -0.01 -24.77 2.26
C LEU A 114 -0.40 -25.14 0.82
N THR A 115 -1.60 -25.69 0.64
CA THR A 115 -2.09 -26.07 -0.70
C THR A 115 -2.50 -24.83 -1.48
N GLU A 116 -3.08 -23.84 -0.80
CA GLU A 116 -3.43 -22.53 -1.36
C GLU A 116 -2.16 -21.77 -1.78
N PHE A 117 -1.10 -21.78 -0.96
CA PHE A 117 0.19 -21.22 -1.37
C PHE A 117 0.79 -21.91 -2.58
N ASP A 118 0.69 -23.24 -2.70
CA ASP A 118 1.17 -23.92 -3.90
C ASP A 118 0.39 -23.50 -5.16
N ALA A 119 -0.88 -23.13 -5.03
CA ALA A 119 -1.65 -22.52 -6.12
C ALA A 119 -1.19 -21.10 -6.44
N ILE A 120 -0.92 -20.28 -5.41
CA ILE A 120 -0.34 -18.93 -5.57
C ILE A 120 1.01 -19.03 -6.29
N LEU A 121 1.89 -19.95 -5.89
CA LEU A 121 3.20 -20.15 -6.52
C LEU A 121 3.09 -20.54 -7.98
N LYS A 122 2.17 -21.45 -8.34
CA LYS A 122 1.91 -21.81 -9.74
C LYS A 122 1.46 -20.61 -10.57
N ASN A 123 0.65 -19.72 -10.00
CA ASN A 123 0.25 -18.49 -10.69
C ASN A 123 1.43 -17.52 -10.86
N LEU A 124 2.30 -17.37 -9.84
CA LEU A 124 3.50 -16.54 -9.93
C LEU A 124 4.50 -17.04 -10.97
N ASP A 125 4.64 -18.36 -11.12
CA ASP A 125 5.50 -18.98 -12.15
C ASP A 125 5.06 -18.56 -13.57
N THR A 126 3.75 -18.40 -13.81
CA THR A 126 3.25 -17.95 -15.12
C THR A 126 3.53 -16.46 -15.39
N GLN A 127 3.83 -15.68 -14.35
CA GLN A 127 3.94 -14.21 -14.40
C GLN A 127 5.39 -13.71 -14.28
N GLY A 128 6.37 -14.59 -14.45
CA GLY A 128 7.79 -14.23 -14.48
C GLY A 128 8.56 -14.54 -13.20
N ALA A 129 8.01 -15.39 -12.32
CA ALA A 129 8.68 -16.00 -11.18
C ALA A 129 9.49 -15.02 -10.32
N ILE A 130 8.81 -14.04 -9.72
CA ILE A 130 9.46 -13.05 -8.86
C ILE A 130 9.76 -13.68 -7.50
N GLU A 131 11.04 -13.88 -7.23
CA GLU A 131 11.53 -14.66 -6.08
C GLU A 131 11.21 -14.01 -4.72
N GLU A 132 11.23 -12.68 -4.60
CA GLU A 132 11.00 -11.97 -3.33
C GLU A 132 9.64 -11.27 -3.31
N ASN A 133 8.88 -11.43 -2.22
CA ASN A 133 7.56 -10.82 -2.08
C ASN A 133 7.27 -10.30 -0.67
N MET A 134 6.51 -9.20 -0.60
CA MET A 134 6.01 -8.60 0.65
C MET A 134 4.50 -8.83 0.78
N LEU A 135 4.08 -9.32 1.94
CA LEU A 135 2.70 -9.51 2.34
C LEU A 135 2.29 -8.40 3.30
N PHE A 136 1.33 -7.57 2.90
CA PHE A 136 0.69 -6.57 3.76
C PHE A 136 -0.66 -7.12 4.21
N LEU A 137 -0.80 -7.47 5.49
CA LEU A 137 -1.90 -8.31 5.95
C LEU A 137 -2.71 -7.65 7.07
N GLN A 138 -3.96 -8.08 7.23
CA GLN A 138 -4.66 -7.92 8.50
C GLN A 138 -4.05 -8.83 9.57
N ARG A 139 -4.22 -8.47 10.84
CA ARG A 139 -3.64 -9.19 11.97
C ARG A 139 -4.11 -10.63 12.04
N GLN A 140 -5.40 -10.90 11.79
CA GLN A 140 -5.91 -12.27 11.85
C GLN A 140 -5.21 -13.18 10.83
N THR A 141 -5.14 -12.77 9.57
CA THR A 141 -4.45 -13.53 8.52
C THR A 141 -2.95 -13.65 8.80
N SER A 142 -2.33 -12.62 9.38
CA SER A 142 -0.94 -12.68 9.86
C SER A 142 -0.73 -13.76 10.92
N LEU A 143 -1.67 -13.91 11.87
CA LEU A 143 -1.67 -14.98 12.87
C LEU A 143 -1.99 -16.34 12.24
N ASP A 144 -2.91 -16.42 11.28
CA ASP A 144 -3.21 -17.67 10.56
C ASP A 144 -1.97 -18.21 9.83
N PHE A 145 -1.09 -17.33 9.33
CA PHE A 145 0.22 -17.73 8.80
C PHE A 145 1.16 -18.23 9.89
N ASP A 146 1.19 -17.60 11.07
CA ASP A 146 2.00 -18.07 12.20
C ASP A 146 1.52 -19.45 12.67
N ASP A 147 0.21 -19.67 12.76
CA ASP A 147 -0.40 -20.95 13.13
C ASP A 147 -0.11 -22.03 12.08
N MET A 148 -0.16 -21.70 10.79
CA MET A 148 0.20 -22.61 9.70
C MET A 148 1.68 -23.05 9.80
N LEU A 149 2.60 -22.10 10.00
CA LEU A 149 4.04 -22.39 10.11
C LEU A 149 4.36 -23.12 11.42
N GLY A 150 3.69 -22.75 12.51
CA GLY A 150 3.74 -23.44 13.79
C GLY A 150 3.29 -24.89 13.65
N ALA A 151 2.16 -25.18 13.02
CA ALA A 151 1.65 -26.54 12.82
C ALA A 151 2.64 -27.45 12.07
N ILE A 152 3.39 -26.90 11.10
CA ILE A 152 4.46 -27.63 10.39
C ILE A 152 5.65 -27.88 11.32
N SER A 153 6.04 -26.88 12.10
CA SER A 153 7.15 -26.97 13.05
C SER A 153 6.91 -28.00 14.15
N TRP A 154 5.66 -28.13 14.61
CA TRP A 154 5.28 -29.06 15.68
C TRP A 154 5.20 -30.53 15.25
N GLY A 155 4.96 -30.82 13.97
CA GLY A 155 5.01 -32.16 13.37
C GLY A 155 4.10 -33.22 14.02
N ALA A 156 3.27 -33.91 13.24
CA ALA A 156 2.43 -35.02 13.73
C ALA A 156 3.21 -36.19 14.39
N GLN A 157 4.55 -36.19 14.35
CA GLN A 157 5.43 -37.23 14.89
C GLN A 157 6.70 -36.67 15.56
N GLY A 158 6.64 -35.50 16.22
CA GLY A 158 7.69 -35.07 17.16
C GLY A 158 9.10 -34.93 16.58
N GLY A 159 9.22 -34.68 15.27
CA GLY A 159 10.48 -34.43 14.60
C GLY A 159 10.63 -32.93 14.33
N THR A 160 11.50 -32.27 15.07
CA THR A 160 11.91 -30.90 14.76
C THR A 160 12.68 -30.91 13.44
N ALA A 161 12.05 -30.51 12.34
CA ALA A 161 12.71 -30.33 11.05
C ALA A 161 13.56 -29.05 11.06
N PHE A 162 14.61 -29.04 11.89
CA PHE A 162 15.68 -28.06 11.81
C PHE A 162 16.65 -28.50 10.72
N GLY A 163 16.75 -27.71 9.66
CA GLY A 163 17.65 -28.01 8.56
C GLY A 163 17.92 -26.80 7.69
N LEU A 164 18.22 -25.64 8.30
CA LEU A 164 19.03 -24.54 7.74
C LEU A 164 19.04 -23.23 8.58
N PHE A 165 18.63 -23.25 9.84
CA PHE A 165 18.78 -22.10 10.73
C PHE A 165 19.35 -22.51 12.07
N GLU A 166 20.63 -22.17 12.31
CA GLU A 166 21.08 -21.75 13.64
C GLU A 166 20.36 -20.44 13.99
N ASN A 167 19.07 -20.53 14.33
CA ASN A 167 18.39 -19.46 15.02
C ASN A 167 17.81 -20.09 16.30
N SER A 168 18.21 -19.52 17.43
CA SER A 168 18.09 -20.08 18.77
C SER A 168 16.69 -20.61 19.10
N GLU A 169 16.62 -21.65 19.92
CA GLU A 169 15.41 -22.13 20.62
C GLU A 169 14.60 -20.99 21.28
N GLU A 170 15.21 -19.83 21.54
CA GLU A 170 14.57 -18.63 22.09
C GLU A 170 13.58 -17.95 21.14
N MET A 171 13.74 -18.10 19.82
CA MET A 171 12.81 -17.51 18.83
C MET A 171 11.59 -18.42 18.55
N ALA A 172 11.62 -19.69 18.94
CA ALA A 172 10.43 -20.54 18.96
C ALA A 172 9.48 -20.16 20.12
N LEU A 173 10.02 -19.55 21.19
CA LEU A 173 9.26 -19.03 22.32
C LEU A 173 8.75 -17.58 22.11
N ASN A 174 9.06 -16.97 20.96
CA ASN A 174 8.54 -15.67 20.57
C ASN A 174 7.72 -15.83 19.27
N LEU A 175 6.42 -16.07 19.47
CA LEU A 175 5.42 -16.69 18.58
C LEU A 175 5.08 -15.95 17.26
N GLY A 176 6.02 -15.27 16.60
CA GLY A 176 5.74 -14.55 15.35
C GLY A 176 6.84 -14.72 14.31
N PHE A 177 6.50 -15.23 13.13
CA PHE A 177 7.41 -15.32 12.00
C PHE A 177 7.39 -14.02 11.20
N SER A 178 8.54 -13.38 10.96
CA SER A 178 8.62 -12.19 10.10
C SER A 178 8.54 -12.51 8.59
N GLY A 179 8.63 -13.78 8.24
CA GLY A 179 8.61 -14.27 6.87
C GLY A 179 8.86 -15.78 6.82
N PHE A 180 8.71 -16.35 5.64
CA PHE A 180 8.99 -17.76 5.38
C PHE A 180 9.39 -17.99 3.93
N ARG A 181 10.08 -19.11 3.69
CA ARG A 181 10.47 -19.56 2.36
C ARG A 181 9.66 -20.79 1.98
N ARG A 182 9.10 -20.80 0.76
CA ARG A 182 8.42 -21.97 0.21
C ARG A 182 8.81 -22.13 -1.26
N GLY A 183 9.45 -23.26 -1.58
CA GLY A 183 10.06 -23.47 -2.91
C GLY A 183 11.23 -22.52 -3.15
N SER A 184 11.23 -21.84 -4.30
CA SER A 184 12.23 -20.82 -4.69
C SER A 184 11.82 -19.39 -4.33
N TYR A 185 10.73 -19.22 -3.58
CA TYR A 185 10.15 -17.92 -3.26
C TYR A 185 10.33 -17.57 -1.78
N ASP A 186 10.71 -16.33 -1.51
CA ASP A 186 10.88 -15.73 -0.20
C ASP A 186 9.74 -14.74 0.07
N PHE A 187 9.02 -14.93 1.18
CA PHE A 187 7.91 -14.08 1.60
C PHE A 187 8.23 -13.39 2.92
N TYR A 188 8.03 -12.08 2.96
CA TYR A 188 8.10 -11.27 4.17
C TYR A 188 6.71 -10.77 4.53
N LYS A 189 6.37 -10.73 5.82
CA LYS A 189 5.06 -10.27 6.26
C LYS A 189 5.14 -9.01 7.11
N THR A 190 4.13 -8.15 6.97
CA THR A 190 3.93 -7.00 7.84
C THR A 190 2.44 -6.73 8.04
N ASP A 191 2.08 -6.32 9.24
CA ASP A 191 0.70 -6.00 9.58
C ASP A 191 0.37 -4.58 9.08
N TRP A 192 -0.68 -4.47 8.28
CA TRP A 192 -1.14 -3.19 7.79
C TRP A 192 -2.18 -2.60 8.74
N LYS A 193 -1.83 -1.54 9.47
CA LYS A 193 -2.73 -0.85 10.41
C LYS A 193 -4.07 -0.48 9.77
N TYR A 194 -4.07 -0.04 8.52
CA TYR A 194 -5.26 0.38 7.77
C TYR A 194 -6.31 -0.74 7.64
N LEU A 195 -5.89 -2.00 7.53
CA LEU A 195 -6.81 -3.14 7.45
C LEU A 195 -7.36 -3.57 8.81
N ASN A 196 -6.76 -3.12 9.91
CA ASN A 196 -7.09 -3.55 11.26
C ASN A 196 -7.95 -2.54 12.04
N ASP A 197 -7.99 -1.28 11.61
CA ASP A 197 -8.77 -0.24 12.28
C ASP A 197 -10.26 -0.40 11.95
N ALA A 198 -11.10 -0.42 12.99
CA ALA A 198 -12.55 -0.58 12.86
C ALA A 198 -13.21 0.56 12.08
N SER A 199 -12.61 1.76 12.09
CA SER A 199 -13.11 2.94 11.38
C SER A 199 -12.83 2.93 9.87
N THR A 200 -11.91 2.07 9.42
CA THR A 200 -11.56 1.88 8.01
C THR A 200 -12.06 0.52 7.51
N ARG A 201 -11.16 -0.43 7.23
CA ARG A 201 -11.49 -1.76 6.68
C ARG A 201 -11.62 -2.84 7.74
N GLY A 202 -11.13 -2.64 8.97
CA GLY A 202 -11.12 -3.65 10.03
C GLY A 202 -12.50 -3.99 10.62
N GLY A 203 -13.51 -3.14 10.38
CA GLY A 203 -14.91 -3.43 10.72
C GLY A 203 -15.66 -4.24 9.65
N ILE A 204 -15.08 -4.42 8.46
CA ILE A 204 -15.71 -5.13 7.34
C ILE A 204 -15.39 -6.61 7.45
N THR A 205 -16.42 -7.45 7.50
CA THR A 205 -16.29 -8.91 7.55
C THR A 205 -17.01 -9.57 6.38
N GLY A 206 -16.50 -10.72 5.90
CA GLY A 206 -17.16 -11.54 4.89
C GLY A 206 -16.60 -11.32 3.48
N ILE A 207 -17.40 -11.54 2.44
CA ILE A 207 -16.89 -11.59 1.04
C ILE A 207 -16.28 -10.26 0.58
N ASN A 208 -16.65 -9.15 1.20
CA ASN A 208 -16.13 -7.81 0.87
C ASN A 208 -14.89 -7.42 1.69
N SER A 209 -14.44 -8.25 2.64
CA SER A 209 -13.23 -7.95 3.43
C SER A 209 -11.99 -8.20 2.60
N ILE A 210 -11.04 -7.26 2.66
CA ILE A 210 -9.73 -7.41 2.08
C ILE A 210 -8.77 -7.77 3.21
N GLU A 211 -8.28 -9.00 3.17
CA GLU A 211 -7.49 -9.60 4.25
C GLU A 211 -6.00 -9.33 4.09
N GLY A 212 -5.57 -8.92 2.90
CA GLY A 212 -4.20 -8.51 2.64
C GLY A 212 -3.89 -8.30 1.17
N VAL A 213 -2.68 -7.84 0.89
CA VAL A 213 -2.13 -7.67 -0.45
C VAL A 213 -0.73 -8.25 -0.50
N LEU A 214 -0.49 -9.07 -1.52
CA LEU A 214 0.84 -9.55 -1.90
C LEU A 214 1.43 -8.59 -2.94
N VAL A 215 2.60 -8.01 -2.64
CA VAL A 215 3.33 -7.12 -3.54
C VAL A 215 4.70 -7.73 -3.84
N PRO A 216 5.06 -7.92 -5.11
CA PRO A 216 6.40 -8.37 -5.47
C PRO A 216 7.46 -7.36 -5.01
N ALA A 217 8.46 -7.84 -4.28
CA ALA A 217 9.59 -7.06 -3.84
C ALA A 217 10.73 -7.21 -4.86
N GLY A 218 11.28 -6.07 -5.27
CA GLY A 218 12.41 -6.07 -6.19
C GLY A 218 12.42 -4.86 -7.11
N THR A 219 13.45 -4.82 -7.94
CA THR A 219 13.64 -3.76 -8.93
C THR A 219 13.87 -4.37 -10.29
N SER A 220 13.13 -3.89 -11.29
CA SER A 220 13.42 -4.21 -12.68
C SER A 220 14.39 -3.18 -13.25
N THR A 221 15.39 -3.62 -14.00
CA THR A 221 16.24 -2.72 -14.78
C THR A 221 15.55 -2.44 -16.10
N VAL A 222 15.04 -1.23 -16.27
CA VAL A 222 14.42 -0.77 -17.52
C VAL A 222 15.37 0.20 -18.21
N TYR A 223 15.61 -0.02 -19.50
CA TYR A 223 16.36 0.94 -20.32
C TYR A 223 15.48 2.16 -20.61
N ASP A 224 15.86 3.32 -20.09
CA ASP A 224 15.17 4.56 -20.37
C ASP A 224 15.74 5.19 -21.65
N GLN A 225 14.93 5.21 -22.72
CA GLN A 225 15.36 5.71 -24.03
C GLN A 225 15.65 7.22 -24.04
N VAL A 226 15.07 7.99 -23.11
CA VAL A 226 15.27 9.45 -23.05
C VAL A 226 16.58 9.78 -22.35
N LEU A 227 16.93 9.01 -21.31
CA LEU A 227 18.13 9.22 -20.51
C LEU A 227 19.31 8.36 -20.97
N GLY A 228 19.11 7.41 -21.88
CA GLY A 228 20.15 6.55 -22.47
C GLY A 228 20.82 5.60 -21.47
N THR A 229 20.25 5.41 -20.29
CA THR A 229 20.83 4.63 -19.19
C THR A 229 19.82 3.63 -18.63
N ASN A 230 20.33 2.55 -18.02
CA ASN A 230 19.50 1.59 -17.31
C ASN A 230 19.06 2.18 -15.98
N ILE A 231 17.76 2.27 -15.75
CA ILE A 231 17.16 2.73 -14.49
C ILE A 231 16.58 1.54 -13.77
N ARG A 232 16.87 1.42 -12.47
CA ARG A 232 16.20 0.46 -11.59
C ARG A 232 14.87 1.06 -11.14
N ARG A 233 13.76 0.43 -11.51
CA ARG A 233 12.41 0.84 -11.09
C ARG A 233 11.83 -0.20 -10.14
N PRO A 234 11.29 0.20 -8.97
CA PRO A 234 10.56 -0.71 -8.10
C PRO A 234 9.24 -1.14 -8.76
N PHE A 235 8.77 -2.34 -8.41
CA PHE A 235 7.53 -2.89 -8.98
C PHE A 235 6.28 -2.08 -8.62
N LEU A 236 6.24 -1.51 -7.40
CA LEU A 236 5.20 -0.59 -6.96
C LEU A 236 5.82 0.78 -6.68
N HIS A 237 5.27 1.83 -7.28
CA HIS A 237 5.63 3.21 -6.97
C HIS A 237 4.44 4.14 -7.11
N VAL A 238 4.39 5.16 -6.27
CA VAL A 238 3.45 6.27 -6.42
C VAL A 238 4.04 7.25 -7.42
N ARG A 239 3.26 7.61 -8.46
CA ARG A 239 3.68 8.55 -9.48
C ARG A 239 2.98 9.89 -9.32
N TYR A 240 3.77 10.91 -8.98
CA TYR A 240 3.33 12.30 -9.05
C TYR A 240 3.57 12.85 -10.46
N ARG A 241 2.68 13.74 -10.91
CA ARG A 241 2.90 14.48 -12.16
C ARG A 241 3.97 15.54 -11.91
N ALA A 242 5.14 15.38 -12.51
CA ALA A 242 6.19 16.39 -12.49
C ALA A 242 6.32 17.04 -13.88
N SER A 243 6.55 18.35 -13.90
CA SER A 243 7.03 19.12 -15.06
C SER A 243 8.46 19.58 -14.78
N GLN A 244 9.24 19.94 -15.81
CA GLN A 244 10.64 20.37 -15.66
C GLN A 244 10.83 21.57 -14.69
N GLY A 245 9.77 22.30 -14.34
CA GLY A 245 9.82 23.41 -13.38
C GLY A 245 8.84 23.32 -12.21
N ASP A 246 8.06 22.23 -12.06
CA ASP A 246 7.08 22.11 -10.97
C ASP A 246 6.84 20.64 -10.60
N ASP A 247 7.07 20.29 -9.33
CA ASP A 247 6.71 19.00 -8.77
C ASP A 247 5.34 19.10 -8.10
N ARG A 248 4.38 18.29 -8.56
CA ARG A 248 3.00 18.31 -8.04
C ARG A 248 2.77 17.34 -6.89
N ARG A 249 3.83 16.92 -6.18
CA ARG A 249 3.70 16.14 -4.94
C ARG A 249 2.87 16.85 -3.88
N MET A 250 3.22 18.10 -3.57
CA MET A 250 2.47 18.93 -2.63
C MET A 250 2.73 20.41 -2.94
N LYS A 251 1.67 21.21 -2.99
CA LYS A 251 1.77 22.66 -3.19
C LYS A 251 0.95 23.35 -2.13
N SER A 252 1.62 24.09 -1.25
CA SER A 252 1.01 24.95 -0.24
C SER A 252 1.23 26.41 -0.59
N TRP A 253 0.23 27.24 -0.37
CA TRP A 253 0.38 28.69 -0.38
C TRP A 253 -0.46 29.27 0.75
N LEU A 254 0.07 30.30 1.41
CA LEU A 254 -0.65 31.04 2.44
C LEU A 254 -1.28 32.28 1.81
N THR A 255 -2.56 32.51 2.09
CA THR A 255 -3.25 33.73 1.67
C THR A 255 -3.66 34.52 2.91
N GLY A 256 -3.15 35.75 3.03
CA GLY A 256 -3.32 36.58 4.22
C GLY A 256 -2.04 36.72 5.03
N SER A 257 -1.96 37.80 5.81
CA SER A 257 -0.89 38.09 6.77
C SER A 257 -1.53 38.20 8.14
N ALA A 258 -0.94 37.55 9.14
CA ALA A 258 -1.08 38.02 10.51
C ALA A 258 -0.44 39.41 10.56
N GLY A 259 -1.25 40.44 10.32
CA GLY A 259 -0.79 41.82 10.28
C GLY A 259 -0.10 42.14 11.59
N GLY A 260 1.15 42.60 11.50
CA GLY A 260 1.86 43.18 12.63
C GLY A 260 1.06 44.35 13.17
N ALA A 261 0.40 44.15 14.30
CA ALA A 261 -0.02 45.25 15.14
C ALA A 261 1.25 45.75 15.84
N PHE A 262 1.74 46.90 15.38
CA PHE A 262 2.72 47.71 16.10
C PHE A 262 2.12 48.27 17.39
#